data_AF-A0A4Q7UKI0-F1
#
_entry.id   AF-A0A4Q7UKI0-F1
#
_cell.length_a   1.000
_cell.length_b   1.000
_cell.length_c   1.000
_cell.angle_alpha   90.00
_cell.angle_beta   90.00
_cell.angle_gamma   90.00
#
_symmetry.space_group_name_H-M   'P 1'
#
loop_
_entity.id
_entity.type
_entity.pdbx_description
1 polymer ?
#
loop_
_entity_poly.entity_id
_entity_poly.type
_entity_poly.pdbx_seq_one_letter_code
_entity_poly.pdbx_strand_id
1 'polypeptide(L)'
;MALHAPRPSSERPASAGPSSIAPRPRWSRFTTALAALAGVAVVLTGSATAAHADPSVAEIERQIDADWNKLEPIIERHNATRTDLAAKRKQADALAARIAPLERQVDAAMDKVGALAARAYMGENVSTVNAVLGSRSPSEVVGQLEMLDRFAHNQQKDVRQVADLRDQLAAQKAPLDEMVTQLARTEAQLAAKKKQINEEIDRLQKLRLKVYGNGGGGPLRPAPCPGSYPGGAAGTAVKFACAQIGKPYVWGAEGPNSYDCSGLMLAAWAKAGVSLPHNAAAQSRVTKNVSRGDLRPGDLVFYYSDIHHVGMYVGGGWVVHASQAGQPVKMKKVDDGPIHSYGRPG
;
A
#
# COMPACT_ATOMS: atom_id res chain seq x y z
N MET A 1 29.00 7.49 34.70
CA MET A 1 30.42 7.86 34.53
C MET A 1 30.56 8.55 33.17
N ALA A 2 30.98 9.83 33.22
CA ALA A 2 31.45 10.76 32.16
C ALA A 2 30.84 10.65 30.75
N LEU A 3 29.96 11.53 30.26
CA LEU A 3 30.06 12.99 29.95
C LEU A 3 31.22 13.37 29.00
N HIS A 4 30.94 13.63 27.71
CA HIS A 4 31.05 14.99 27.11
C HIS A 4 30.64 15.00 25.63
N ALA A 5 29.90 16.06 25.27
CA ALA A 5 29.27 16.34 23.98
C ALA A 5 30.23 16.96 22.93
N PRO A 6 29.89 16.92 21.63
CA PRO A 6 30.53 17.75 20.62
C PRO A 6 29.81 19.11 20.45
N ARG A 7 30.58 20.20 20.44
CA ARG A 7 30.15 21.56 20.01
C ARG A 7 30.22 21.67 18.49
N PRO A 8 29.26 22.38 17.87
CA PRO A 8 29.58 23.45 16.91
C PRO A 8 28.68 24.69 17.17
N SER A 9 28.83 25.89 16.64
CA SER A 9 29.78 26.59 15.78
C SER A 9 29.51 28.10 15.94
N SER A 10 30.50 28.96 15.73
CA SER A 10 30.40 30.42 15.90
C SER A 10 29.48 31.08 14.87
N GLU A 11 28.43 31.74 15.33
CA GLU A 11 27.59 32.66 14.54
C GLU A 11 28.28 34.04 14.41
N ARG A 12 28.32 34.58 13.19
CA ARG A 12 28.53 36.03 12.95
C ARG A 12 27.16 36.69 12.78
N PRO A 13 26.96 37.90 13.30
CA PRO A 13 25.65 38.56 13.26
C PRO A 13 25.40 39.22 11.90
N ALA A 14 24.22 38.96 11.33
CA ALA A 14 23.65 39.72 10.22
C ALA A 14 22.83 40.90 10.75
N SER A 15 23.05 42.07 10.15
CA SER A 15 22.40 43.35 10.41
C SER A 15 20.90 43.33 10.09
N ALA A 16 20.06 43.75 11.04
CA ALA A 16 18.64 44.02 10.84
C ALA A 16 18.41 45.51 10.55
N GLY A 17 17.84 45.83 9.38
CA GLY A 17 17.23 47.12 9.08
C GLY A 17 15.70 47.03 9.23
N PRO A 18 15.00 48.09 9.66
CA PRO A 18 13.55 48.08 9.80
C PRO A 18 12.85 48.67 8.56
N SER A 19 11.59 48.23 8.37
CA SER A 19 10.46 48.93 7.72
C SER A 19 9.86 48.19 6.53
N SER A 20 8.65 47.67 6.70
CA SER A 20 7.52 48.03 5.83
C SER A 20 6.20 47.53 6.41
N ILE A 21 5.27 48.49 6.50
CA ILE A 21 3.89 48.45 6.95
C ILE A 21 2.99 47.84 5.87
N ALA A 22 1.92 47.14 6.29
CA ALA A 22 0.52 47.18 5.81
C ALA A 22 -0.16 45.78 5.78
N PRO A 23 -1.50 45.67 5.64
CA PRO A 23 -2.54 45.97 6.63
C PRO A 23 -3.44 44.74 6.97
N ARG A 24 -4.33 44.91 7.96
CA ARG A 24 -5.38 43.95 8.40
C ARG A 24 -6.52 43.86 7.36
N PRO A 25 -7.32 42.76 7.34
CA PRO A 25 -8.61 42.74 8.08
C PRO A 25 -8.90 41.37 8.74
N ARG A 26 -9.31 41.29 10.02
CA ARG A 26 -10.68 41.35 10.59
C ARG A 26 -11.56 40.10 10.34
N TRP A 27 -12.08 39.60 11.48
CA TRP A 27 -13.19 38.64 11.71
C TRP A 27 -12.73 37.17 11.79
N SER A 28 -13.09 36.34 12.77
CA SER A 28 -14.20 36.36 13.73
C SER A 28 -13.77 35.58 14.98
N ARG A 29 -14.21 36.07 16.15
CA ARG A 29 -14.18 35.35 17.42
C ARG A 29 -15.34 34.36 17.42
N PHE A 30 -15.12 33.09 17.75
CA PHE A 30 -16.16 32.28 18.35
C PHE A 30 -15.71 31.78 19.71
N THR A 31 -16.45 32.27 20.68
CA THR A 31 -16.41 32.09 22.12
C THR A 31 -16.85 30.69 22.52
N THR A 32 -16.17 30.19 23.55
CA THR A 32 -16.67 29.29 24.61
C THR A 32 -18.19 29.17 24.69
N ALA A 33 -18.71 27.95 24.55
CA ALA A 33 -20.05 27.60 25.00
C ALA A 33 -19.96 26.95 26.39
N LEU A 34 -20.30 27.74 27.41
CA LEU A 34 -20.64 27.26 28.74
C LEU A 34 -22.02 26.58 28.72
N ALA A 35 -22.16 25.58 29.58
CA ALA A 35 -23.40 24.91 29.91
C ALA A 35 -24.47 25.89 30.42
N ALA A 36 -25.73 25.69 29.99
CA ALA A 36 -26.91 26.25 30.64
C ALA A 36 -27.93 25.12 30.83
N LEU A 37 -28.14 24.75 32.09
CA LEU A 37 -29.27 23.99 32.58
C LEU A 37 -30.54 24.83 32.39
N ALA A 38 -31.52 24.29 31.66
CA ALA A 38 -32.89 24.78 31.69
C ALA A 38 -33.82 23.58 31.89
N GLY A 39 -34.32 23.43 33.13
CA GLY A 39 -35.44 22.56 33.42
C GLY A 39 -36.69 23.14 32.75
N VAL A 40 -37.37 22.30 31.98
CA VAL A 40 -38.72 22.58 31.48
C VAL A 40 -39.63 21.54 32.11
N ALA A 41 -40.47 22.01 33.04
CA ALA A 41 -41.63 21.26 33.49
C ALA A 41 -42.64 21.21 32.33
N VAL A 42 -42.84 20.02 31.74
CA VAL A 42 -43.85 19.82 30.71
C VAL A 42 -45.19 19.55 31.39
N VAL A 43 -46.08 20.52 31.22
CA VAL A 43 -47.52 20.43 31.47
C VAL A 43 -48.13 19.36 30.56
N LEU A 44 -48.92 18.46 31.16
CA LEU A 44 -49.71 17.43 30.49
C LEU A 44 -50.78 18.06 29.60
N THR A 45 -50.52 18.13 28.28
CA THR A 45 -51.57 18.17 27.27
C THR A 45 -51.22 17.18 26.16
N GLY A 46 -52.19 16.30 25.87
CA GLY A 46 -52.02 15.16 24.99
C GLY A 46 -51.54 15.55 23.60
N SER A 47 -50.39 15.00 23.21
CA SER A 47 -50.00 14.80 21.83
C SER A 47 -49.35 13.44 21.77
N ALA A 48 -49.89 12.56 20.91
CA ALA A 48 -49.37 11.22 20.70
C ALA A 48 -47.88 11.33 20.36
N THR A 49 -47.03 10.88 21.28
CA THR A 49 -45.66 10.52 20.92
C THR A 49 -45.79 9.44 19.86
N ALA A 50 -45.40 9.75 18.63
CA ALA A 50 -45.14 8.72 17.65
C ALA A 50 -44.06 7.83 18.28
N ALA A 51 -44.47 6.69 18.82
CA ALA A 51 -43.55 5.64 19.21
C ALA A 51 -42.86 5.22 17.92
N HIS A 52 -41.64 5.73 17.71
CA HIS A 52 -40.78 5.22 16.65
C HIS A 52 -40.53 3.75 17.00
N ALA A 53 -41.24 2.85 16.31
CA ALA A 53 -41.02 1.42 16.43
C ALA A 53 -39.55 1.14 16.13
N ASP A 54 -38.92 0.25 16.91
CA ASP A 54 -37.55 -0.19 16.63
C ASP A 54 -37.49 -0.70 15.17
N PRO A 55 -36.43 -0.33 14.42
CA PRO A 55 -36.32 -0.73 13.02
C PRO A 55 -36.39 -2.25 12.88
N SER A 56 -37.15 -2.70 11.90
CA SER A 56 -37.33 -4.12 11.62
C SER A 56 -36.01 -4.79 11.23
N VAL A 57 -35.94 -6.10 11.44
CA VAL A 57 -34.81 -6.95 11.00
C VAL A 57 -34.44 -6.70 9.53
N ALA A 58 -35.45 -6.57 8.67
CA ALA A 58 -35.27 -6.33 7.24
C ALA A 58 -34.75 -4.92 6.93
N GLU A 59 -35.10 -3.90 7.72
CA GLU A 59 -34.53 -2.56 7.58
C GLU A 59 -33.06 -2.52 7.98
N ILE A 60 -32.69 -3.20 9.06
CA ILE A 60 -31.30 -3.26 9.52
C ILE A 60 -30.43 -4.06 8.55
N GLU A 61 -30.91 -5.19 8.02
CA GLU A 61 -30.18 -5.94 6.99
C GLU A 61 -29.99 -5.10 5.72
N ARG A 62 -31.03 -4.40 5.24
CA ARG A 62 -30.89 -3.45 4.11
C ARG A 62 -29.87 -2.36 4.38
N GLN A 63 -29.83 -1.83 5.61
CA GLN A 63 -28.84 -0.83 6.00
C GLN A 63 -27.43 -1.40 6.00
N ILE A 64 -27.23 -2.59 6.57
CA ILE A 64 -25.94 -3.26 6.60
C ILE A 64 -25.46 -3.54 5.19
N ASP A 65 -26.32 -4.05 4.31
CA ASP A 65 -25.97 -4.35 2.93
C ASP A 65 -25.65 -3.07 2.13
N ALA A 66 -26.43 -2.00 2.34
CA ALA A 66 -26.18 -0.72 1.70
C ALA A 66 -24.84 -0.09 2.13
N ASP A 67 -24.50 -0.18 3.41
CA ASP A 67 -23.23 0.34 3.92
C ASP A 67 -22.06 -0.58 3.55
N TRP A 68 -22.27 -1.89 3.51
CA TRP A 68 -21.29 -2.83 3.02
C TRP A 68 -20.94 -2.60 1.55
N ASN A 69 -21.94 -2.37 0.69
CA ASN A 69 -21.74 -2.06 -0.73
C ASN A 69 -20.97 -0.75 -0.96
N LYS A 70 -20.96 0.18 0.00
CA LYS A 70 -20.09 1.37 -0.04
C LYS A 70 -18.68 1.06 0.45
N LEU A 71 -18.53 0.11 1.37
CA LEU A 71 -17.26 -0.26 1.98
C LEU A 71 -16.44 -1.22 1.10
N GLU A 72 -17.08 -2.18 0.43
CA GLU A 72 -16.41 -3.21 -0.37
C GLU A 72 -15.51 -2.62 -1.49
N PRO A 73 -15.91 -1.57 -2.23
CA PRO A 73 -15.01 -0.89 -3.17
C PRO A 73 -13.75 -0.30 -2.52
N ILE A 74 -13.85 0.17 -1.27
CA ILE A 74 -12.72 0.70 -0.50
C ILE A 74 -11.78 -0.45 -0.10
N ILE A 75 -12.35 -1.58 0.34
CA ILE A 75 -11.61 -2.81 0.64
C ILE A 75 -10.87 -3.32 -0.59
N GLU A 76 -11.55 -3.42 -1.74
CA GLU A 76 -10.97 -3.87 -3.01
C GLU A 76 -9.82 -2.96 -3.45
N ARG A 77 -9.99 -1.63 -3.36
CA ARG A 77 -8.91 -0.68 -3.67
C ARG A 77 -7.73 -0.80 -2.69
N HIS A 78 -8.00 -1.04 -1.41
CA HIS A 78 -6.95 -1.29 -0.41
C HIS A 78 -6.17 -2.57 -0.74
N ASN A 79 -6.85 -3.67 -1.04
CA ASN A 79 -6.22 -4.95 -1.41
C ASN A 79 -5.37 -4.82 -2.68
N ALA A 80 -5.88 -4.13 -3.71
CA ALA A 80 -5.11 -3.83 -4.91
C ALA A 80 -3.85 -3.01 -4.61
N THR A 81 -3.99 -1.92 -3.84
CA THR A 81 -2.86 -1.05 -3.47
C THR A 81 -1.81 -1.78 -2.62
N ARG A 82 -2.23 -2.69 -1.72
CA ARG A 82 -1.34 -3.55 -0.94
C ARG A 82 -0.49 -4.44 -1.84
N THR A 83 -1.09 -5.02 -2.88
CA THR A 83 -0.40 -5.86 -3.86
C THR A 83 0.61 -5.05 -4.67
N ASP A 84 0.21 -3.88 -5.17
CA ASP A 84 1.09 -2.98 -5.91
C ASP A 84 2.27 -2.48 -5.07
N LEU A 85 2.03 -2.16 -3.79
CA LEU A 85 3.07 -1.76 -2.86
C LEU A 85 4.16 -2.83 -2.72
N ALA A 86 3.78 -4.10 -2.60
CA ALA A 86 4.73 -5.20 -2.49
C ALA A 86 5.61 -5.33 -3.76
N ALA A 87 5.02 -5.14 -4.94
CA ALA A 87 5.77 -5.12 -6.20
C ALA A 87 6.73 -3.92 -6.28
N LYS A 88 6.27 -2.72 -5.90
CA LYS A 88 7.09 -1.50 -5.91
C LYS A 88 8.24 -1.55 -4.90
N ARG A 89 8.05 -2.16 -3.72
CA ARG A 89 9.13 -2.40 -2.76
C ARG A 89 10.25 -3.25 -3.39
N LYS A 90 9.89 -4.36 -4.05
CA LYS A 90 10.87 -5.19 -4.77
C LYS A 90 11.61 -4.42 -5.86
N GLN A 91 10.94 -3.51 -6.56
CA GLN A 91 11.58 -2.64 -7.56
C GLN A 91 12.58 -1.66 -6.92
N ALA A 92 12.21 -1.04 -5.78
CA ALA A 92 13.12 -0.17 -5.03
C ALA A 92 14.34 -0.95 -4.52
N ASP A 93 14.15 -2.14 -3.96
CA ASP A 93 15.24 -3.01 -3.50
C ASP A 93 16.19 -3.39 -4.64
N ALA A 94 15.64 -3.73 -5.81
CA ALA A 94 16.43 -4.05 -6.99
C ALA A 94 17.22 -2.84 -7.52
N LEU A 95 16.64 -1.63 -7.47
CA LEU A 95 17.33 -0.40 -7.84
C LEU A 95 18.45 -0.07 -6.85
N ALA A 96 18.19 -0.17 -5.54
CA ALA A 96 19.20 0.00 -4.50
C ALA A 96 20.38 -0.96 -4.69
N ALA A 97 20.10 -2.24 -4.99
CA ALA A 97 21.14 -3.23 -5.27
C ALA A 97 21.99 -2.88 -6.51
N ARG A 98 21.40 -2.24 -7.53
CA ARG A 98 22.13 -1.77 -8.74
C ARG A 98 23.00 -0.54 -8.46
N ILE A 99 22.60 0.31 -7.50
CA ILE A 99 23.32 1.52 -7.12
C ILE A 99 24.53 1.19 -6.21
N ALA A 100 24.43 0.13 -5.40
CA ALA A 100 25.45 -0.23 -4.41
C ALA A 100 26.90 -0.35 -4.94
N PRO A 101 27.18 -0.88 -6.14
CA PRO A 101 28.53 -0.87 -6.70
C PRO A 101 29.07 0.53 -7.00
N LEU A 102 28.21 1.47 -7.42
CA LEU A 102 28.59 2.85 -7.69
C LEU A 102 28.86 3.61 -6.39
N GLU A 103 28.09 3.35 -5.31
CA GLU A 103 28.40 3.86 -3.97
C GLU A 103 29.80 3.48 -3.53
N ARG A 104 30.15 2.18 -3.64
CA ARG A 104 31.50 1.71 -3.29
C ARG A 104 32.61 2.33 -4.14
N GLN A 105 32.33 2.63 -5.42
CA GLN A 105 33.29 3.34 -6.28
C GLN A 105 33.49 4.79 -5.84
N VAL A 106 32.42 5.49 -5.46
CA VAL A 106 32.48 6.83 -4.89
C VAL A 106 33.29 6.82 -3.59
N ASP A 107 33.00 5.89 -2.68
CA ASP A 107 33.70 5.77 -1.40
C ASP A 107 35.21 5.54 -1.60
N ALA A 108 35.59 4.57 -2.45
CA ALA A 108 36.98 4.29 -2.75
C ALA A 108 37.70 5.48 -3.42
N ALA A 109 37.00 6.22 -4.29
CA ALA A 109 37.56 7.39 -4.95
C ALA A 109 37.73 8.57 -3.96
N MET A 110 36.77 8.76 -3.05
CA MET A 110 36.84 9.73 -1.95
C MET A 110 37.99 9.41 -1.00
N ASP A 111 38.21 8.14 -0.66
CA ASP A 111 39.34 7.70 0.18
C ASP A 111 40.69 8.04 -0.48
N LYS A 112 40.81 7.81 -1.80
CA LYS A 112 42.02 8.16 -2.57
C LYS A 112 42.30 9.66 -2.53
N VAL A 113 41.28 10.50 -2.75
CA VAL A 113 41.41 11.96 -2.65
C VAL A 113 41.70 12.41 -1.23
N GLY A 114 41.09 11.79 -0.22
CA GLY A 114 41.38 12.05 1.19
C GLY A 114 42.84 11.80 1.54
N ALA A 115 43.41 10.69 1.06
CA ALA A 115 44.83 10.38 1.24
C ALA A 115 45.76 11.35 0.50
N LEU A 116 45.35 11.90 -0.65
CA LEU A 116 46.09 12.96 -1.35
C LEU A 116 46.09 14.26 -0.53
N ALA A 117 44.91 14.66 -0.02
CA ALA A 117 44.74 15.85 0.80
C ALA A 117 45.55 15.77 2.11
N ALA A 118 45.54 14.61 2.78
CA ALA A 118 46.30 14.40 4.00
C ALA A 118 47.82 14.55 3.78
N ARG A 119 48.37 13.97 2.71
CA ARG A 119 49.80 14.10 2.37
C ARG A 119 50.21 15.52 2.03
N ALA A 120 49.36 16.23 1.26
CA ALA A 120 49.58 17.64 0.96
C ALA A 120 49.59 18.50 2.24
N TYR A 121 48.68 18.22 3.18
CA TYR A 121 48.61 18.91 4.47
C TYR A 121 49.82 18.63 5.38
N MET A 122 50.30 17.38 5.42
CA MET A 122 51.46 16.97 6.23
C MET A 122 52.80 17.48 5.69
N GLY A 123 52.82 18.18 4.54
CA GLY A 123 54.03 18.81 4.02
C GLY A 123 55.02 17.84 3.37
N GLU A 124 54.61 16.61 3.02
CA GLU A 124 55.47 15.64 2.30
C GLU A 124 55.99 16.22 0.96
N ASN A 125 55.30 17.21 0.39
CA ASN A 125 55.65 17.91 -0.84
C ASN A 125 56.94 18.77 -0.71
N VAL A 126 57.38 19.10 0.51
CA VAL A 126 58.62 19.86 0.74
C VAL A 126 59.85 19.03 0.34
N SER A 127 59.78 17.70 0.50
CA SER A 127 60.85 16.78 0.09
C SER A 127 61.02 16.74 -1.45
N THR A 128 59.92 16.81 -2.19
CA THR A 128 59.94 16.85 -3.67
C THR A 128 60.48 18.17 -4.21
N VAL A 129 60.18 19.31 -3.56
CA VAL A 129 60.75 20.61 -3.96
C VAL A 129 62.26 20.64 -3.70
N ASN A 130 62.72 20.12 -2.56
CA ASN A 130 64.14 20.00 -2.26
C ASN A 130 64.88 19.04 -3.21
N ALA A 131 64.24 17.97 -3.69
CA ALA A 131 64.82 17.05 -4.67
C ALA A 131 65.08 17.73 -6.03
N VAL A 132 64.18 18.61 -6.47
CA VAL A 132 64.35 19.41 -7.69
C VAL A 132 65.47 20.45 -7.53
N LEU A 133 65.52 21.13 -6.38
CA LEU A 133 66.55 22.14 -6.09
C LEU A 133 67.96 21.54 -5.89
N GLY A 134 68.07 20.26 -5.53
CA GLY A 134 69.35 19.57 -5.32
C GLY A 134 69.92 18.83 -6.54
N SER A 135 69.26 18.93 -7.71
CA SER A 135 69.68 18.26 -8.94
C SER A 135 70.97 18.86 -9.51
N ARG A 136 71.82 18.02 -10.15
CA ARG A 136 73.20 18.40 -10.54
C ARG A 136 73.36 18.68 -12.02
N SER A 137 72.32 18.45 -12.83
CA SER A 137 72.35 18.72 -14.28
C SER A 137 71.00 19.23 -14.82
N PRO A 138 71.00 20.05 -15.88
CA PRO A 138 69.77 20.54 -16.51
C PRO A 138 68.83 19.42 -17.02
N SER A 139 69.39 18.30 -17.49
CA SER A 139 68.62 17.15 -17.97
C SER A 139 67.89 16.41 -16.85
N GLU A 140 68.47 16.34 -15.64
CA GLU A 140 67.80 15.77 -14.46
C GLU A 140 66.63 16.63 -13.99
N VAL A 141 66.78 17.96 -14.02
CA VAL A 141 65.69 18.91 -13.69
C VAL A 141 64.49 18.67 -14.61
N VAL A 142 64.72 18.59 -15.93
CA VAL A 142 63.63 18.39 -16.91
C VAL A 142 62.91 17.06 -16.67
N GLY A 143 63.64 15.96 -16.44
CA GLY A 143 63.03 14.67 -16.16
C GLY A 143 62.20 14.65 -14.87
N GLN A 144 62.66 15.32 -13.81
CA GLN A 144 61.89 15.45 -12.57
C GLN A 144 60.65 16.32 -12.73
N LEU A 145 60.73 17.41 -13.51
CA LEU A 145 59.58 18.26 -13.83
C LEU A 145 58.52 17.53 -14.66
N GLU A 146 58.92 16.72 -15.64
CA GLU A 146 57.97 15.88 -16.41
C GLU A 146 57.26 14.86 -15.51
N MET A 147 57.96 14.27 -14.54
CA MET A 147 57.38 13.33 -13.59
C MET A 147 56.37 14.03 -12.65
N LEU A 148 56.71 15.23 -12.17
CA LEU A 148 55.80 16.05 -11.35
C LEU A 148 54.57 16.50 -12.13
N ASP A 149 54.72 16.90 -13.40
CA ASP A 149 53.62 17.25 -14.27
C ASP A 149 52.66 16.07 -14.49
N ARG A 150 53.20 14.87 -14.77
CA ARG A 150 52.39 13.65 -14.88
C ARG A 150 51.66 13.33 -13.58
N PHE A 151 52.32 13.51 -12.43
CA PHE A 151 51.71 13.30 -11.12
C PHE A 151 50.58 14.28 -10.85
N ALA A 152 50.79 15.57 -11.12
CA ALA A 152 49.76 16.61 -10.99
C ALA A 152 48.56 16.34 -11.91
N HIS A 153 48.80 15.95 -13.16
CA HIS A 153 47.73 15.55 -14.09
C HIS A 153 46.95 14.33 -13.57
N ASN A 154 47.63 13.34 -12.98
CA ASN A 154 46.96 12.17 -12.40
C ASN A 154 46.12 12.54 -11.17
N GLN A 155 46.62 13.39 -10.27
CA GLN A 155 45.83 13.89 -9.14
C GLN A 155 44.60 14.68 -9.61
N GLN A 156 44.76 15.52 -10.63
CA GLN A 156 43.65 16.28 -11.19
C GLN A 156 42.60 15.35 -11.82
N LYS A 157 43.03 14.29 -12.51
CA LYS A 157 42.12 13.25 -13.03
C LYS A 157 41.39 12.52 -11.91
N ASP A 158 42.08 12.14 -10.84
CA ASP A 158 41.47 11.49 -9.68
C ASP A 158 40.37 12.36 -9.07
N VAL A 159 40.64 13.66 -8.83
CA VAL A 159 39.66 14.60 -8.27
C VAL A 159 38.45 14.78 -9.20
N ARG A 160 38.67 14.92 -10.51
CA ARG A 160 37.57 15.01 -11.49
C ARG A 160 36.73 13.74 -11.52
N GLN A 161 37.37 12.58 -11.50
CA GLN A 161 36.69 11.29 -11.47
C GLN A 161 35.78 11.16 -10.25
N VAL A 162 36.19 11.67 -9.08
CA VAL A 162 35.33 11.69 -7.89
C VAL A 162 34.09 12.54 -8.11
N ALA A 163 34.24 13.74 -8.68
CA ALA A 163 33.11 14.61 -8.99
C ALA A 163 32.13 13.91 -9.94
N ASP A 164 32.63 13.32 -11.03
CA ASP A 164 31.81 12.61 -12.02
C ASP A 164 31.07 11.41 -11.40
N LEU A 165 31.75 10.60 -10.58
CA LEU A 165 31.14 9.46 -9.90
C LEU A 165 30.07 9.90 -8.89
N ARG A 166 30.30 11.01 -8.17
CA ARG A 166 29.33 11.57 -7.22
C ARG A 166 28.08 12.09 -7.94
N ASP A 167 28.25 12.76 -9.08
CA ASP A 167 27.14 13.27 -9.88
C ASP A 167 26.32 12.12 -10.47
N GLN A 168 26.99 11.07 -10.97
CA GLN A 168 26.32 9.83 -11.43
C GLN A 168 25.57 9.15 -10.29
N LEU A 169 26.17 9.05 -9.10
CA LEU A 169 25.53 8.45 -7.94
C LEU A 169 24.29 9.25 -7.52
N ALA A 170 24.40 10.57 -7.45
CA ALA A 170 23.27 11.44 -7.12
C ALA A 170 22.13 11.29 -8.14
N ALA A 171 22.45 11.24 -9.44
CA ALA A 171 21.47 11.04 -10.50
C ALA A 171 20.76 9.67 -10.40
N GLN A 172 21.48 8.60 -10.05
CA GLN A 172 20.88 7.27 -9.87
C GLN A 172 20.10 7.12 -8.56
N LYS A 173 20.52 7.81 -7.49
CA LYS A 173 19.83 7.81 -6.19
C LYS A 173 18.52 8.58 -6.19
N ALA A 174 18.42 9.68 -6.92
CA ALA A 174 17.22 10.52 -6.89
C ALA A 174 15.91 9.76 -7.22
N PRO A 175 15.84 8.87 -8.25
CA PRO A 175 14.66 8.03 -8.46
C PRO A 175 14.36 7.06 -7.31
N LEU A 176 15.39 6.50 -6.67
CA LEU A 176 15.22 5.60 -5.53
C LEU A 176 14.64 6.35 -4.32
N ASP A 177 15.15 7.54 -4.01
CA ASP A 177 14.67 8.37 -2.90
C ASP A 177 13.20 8.79 -3.09
N GLU A 178 12.82 9.12 -4.33
CA GLU A 178 11.42 9.39 -4.68
C GLU A 178 10.55 8.14 -4.51
N MET A 179 11.01 6.97 -4.98
CA MET A 179 10.30 5.70 -4.78
C MET A 179 10.10 5.39 -3.29
N VAL A 180 11.14 5.52 -2.47
CA VAL A 180 11.07 5.28 -1.00
C VAL A 180 10.08 6.24 -0.35
N THR A 181 10.09 7.52 -0.73
CA THR A 181 9.14 8.52 -0.24
C THR A 181 7.70 8.16 -0.61
N GLN A 182 7.46 7.74 -1.85
CA GLN A 182 6.13 7.30 -2.31
C GLN A 182 5.65 6.03 -1.59
N LEU A 183 6.54 5.06 -1.35
CA LEU A 183 6.25 3.85 -0.58
C LEU A 183 5.79 4.19 0.84
N ALA A 184 6.55 5.03 1.55
CA ALA A 184 6.21 5.47 2.91
C ALA A 184 4.85 6.18 2.98
N ARG A 185 4.56 7.07 2.03
CA ARG A 185 3.24 7.74 1.93
C ARG A 185 2.11 6.74 1.68
N THR A 186 2.31 5.78 0.77
CA THR A 186 1.31 4.75 0.44
C THR A 186 1.04 3.85 1.64
N GLU A 187 2.07 3.47 2.38
CA GLU A 187 1.96 2.66 3.60
C GLU A 187 1.14 3.37 4.69
N ALA A 188 1.41 4.66 4.91
CA ALA A 188 0.63 5.46 5.86
C ALA A 188 -0.85 5.56 5.43
N GLN A 189 -1.12 5.74 4.15
CA GLN A 189 -2.50 5.77 3.62
C GLN A 189 -3.22 4.43 3.77
N LEU A 190 -2.53 3.31 3.51
CA LEU A 190 -3.08 1.97 3.72
C LEU A 190 -3.40 1.73 5.21
N ALA A 191 -2.50 2.12 6.11
CA ALA A 191 -2.73 1.98 7.55
C ALA A 191 -3.95 2.80 8.02
N ALA A 192 -4.09 4.04 7.55
CA ALA A 192 -5.24 4.88 7.85
C ALA A 192 -6.55 4.28 7.31
N LYS A 193 -6.58 3.84 6.06
CA LYS A 193 -7.74 3.19 5.45
C LYS A 193 -8.10 1.88 6.15
N LYS A 194 -7.12 1.07 6.52
CA LYS A 194 -7.32 -0.17 7.28
C LYS A 194 -8.04 0.10 8.59
N LYS A 195 -7.66 1.16 9.32
CA LYS A 195 -8.33 1.58 10.55
C LYS A 195 -9.79 1.94 10.28
N GLN A 196 -10.06 2.76 9.26
CA GLN A 196 -11.42 3.16 8.88
C GLN A 196 -12.29 1.96 8.48
N ILE A 197 -11.74 1.01 7.71
CA ILE A 197 -12.43 -0.22 7.31
C ILE A 197 -12.81 -1.03 8.55
N ASN A 198 -11.87 -1.24 9.48
CA ASN A 198 -12.13 -2.01 10.68
C ASN A 198 -13.19 -1.35 11.58
N GLU A 199 -13.13 -0.03 11.77
CA GLU A 199 -14.13 0.71 12.54
C GLU A 199 -15.54 0.57 11.93
N GLU A 200 -15.64 0.61 10.60
CA GLU A 200 -16.90 0.43 9.90
C GLU A 200 -17.41 -1.02 9.99
N ILE A 201 -16.53 -2.01 9.83
CA ILE A 201 -16.87 -3.42 10.03
C ILE A 201 -17.40 -3.64 11.45
N ASP A 202 -16.74 -3.10 12.47
CA ASP A 202 -17.16 -3.21 13.87
C ASP A 202 -18.55 -2.57 14.07
N ARG A 203 -18.81 -1.43 13.45
CA ARG A 203 -20.13 -0.77 13.47
C ARG A 203 -21.20 -1.67 12.86
N LEU A 204 -20.94 -2.24 11.68
CA LEU A 204 -21.88 -3.12 10.98
C LEU A 204 -22.13 -4.43 11.75
N GLN A 205 -21.09 -5.01 12.35
CA GLN A 205 -21.23 -6.19 13.20
C GLN A 205 -22.07 -5.91 14.44
N LYS A 206 -21.88 -4.76 15.10
CA LYS A 206 -22.73 -4.34 16.22
C LYS A 206 -24.19 -4.16 15.81
N LEU A 207 -24.46 -3.61 14.63
CA LEU A 207 -25.83 -3.54 14.09
C LEU A 207 -26.44 -4.93 13.88
N ARG A 208 -25.67 -5.87 13.34
CA ARG A 208 -26.13 -7.25 13.14
C ARG A 208 -26.40 -7.98 14.47
N LEU A 209 -25.51 -7.82 15.45
CA LEU A 209 -25.68 -8.42 16.79
C LEU A 209 -26.94 -7.94 17.51
N LYS A 210 -27.38 -6.69 17.29
CA LYS A 210 -28.64 -6.17 17.87
C LYS A 210 -29.87 -6.94 17.39
N VAL A 211 -29.83 -7.49 16.19
CA VAL A 211 -30.98 -8.11 15.53
C VAL A 211 -30.98 -9.63 15.68
N TYR A 212 -29.80 -10.23 15.56
CA TYR A 212 -29.64 -11.68 15.48
C TYR A 212 -29.00 -12.31 16.73
N GLY A 213 -28.52 -11.49 17.67
CA GLY A 213 -27.61 -11.97 18.72
C GLY A 213 -26.42 -12.70 18.10
N ASN A 214 -26.04 -13.85 18.66
CA ASN A 214 -24.99 -14.71 18.09
C ASN A 214 -25.49 -15.60 16.94
N GLY A 215 -26.79 -15.59 16.61
CA GLY A 215 -27.40 -16.47 15.62
C GLY A 215 -27.86 -15.71 14.38
N GLY A 216 -26.96 -15.50 13.42
CA GLY A 216 -27.27 -14.77 12.19
C GLY A 216 -27.21 -15.63 10.93
N GLY A 217 -28.29 -15.61 10.16
CA GLY A 217 -28.32 -16.03 8.75
C GLY A 217 -29.13 -17.30 8.50
N GLY A 218 -29.96 -17.24 7.46
CA GLY A 218 -30.70 -18.40 6.95
C GLY A 218 -29.77 -19.54 6.46
N PRO A 219 -30.32 -20.57 5.80
CA PRO A 219 -29.54 -21.73 5.40
C PRO A 219 -28.32 -21.32 4.57
N LEU A 220 -27.12 -21.74 4.98
CA LEU A 220 -25.87 -21.47 4.25
C LEU A 220 -25.79 -22.26 2.94
N ARG A 221 -26.52 -23.38 2.90
CA ARG A 221 -26.62 -24.33 1.78
C ARG A 221 -28.11 -24.54 1.42
N PRO A 222 -28.80 -23.53 0.88
CA PRO A 222 -30.19 -23.64 0.45
C PRO A 222 -30.39 -24.60 -0.74
N ALA A 223 -29.30 -25.00 -1.41
CA ALA A 223 -29.29 -26.03 -2.44
C ALA A 223 -28.03 -26.91 -2.31
N PRO A 224 -28.08 -28.16 -2.80
CA PRO A 224 -26.88 -28.98 -2.88
C PRO A 224 -25.87 -28.35 -3.84
N CYS A 225 -24.59 -28.44 -3.48
CA CYS A 225 -23.54 -28.29 -4.49
C CYS A 225 -23.65 -29.42 -5.53
N PRO A 226 -23.08 -29.27 -6.74
CA PRO A 226 -23.11 -30.31 -7.76
C PRO A 226 -22.73 -31.69 -7.21
N GLY A 227 -23.61 -32.68 -7.38
CA GLY A 227 -23.34 -34.07 -7.00
C GLY A 227 -22.23 -34.71 -7.85
N SER A 228 -22.08 -34.25 -9.09
CA SER A 228 -20.94 -34.52 -9.96
C SER A 228 -20.32 -33.19 -10.40
N TYR A 229 -19.05 -32.98 -10.08
CA TYR A 229 -18.31 -31.81 -10.54
C TYR A 229 -17.90 -31.97 -12.01
N PRO A 230 -17.77 -30.88 -12.78
CA PRO A 230 -17.14 -30.93 -14.09
C PRO A 230 -15.76 -31.62 -14.02
N GLY A 231 -15.32 -32.27 -15.09
CA GLY A 231 -13.94 -32.73 -15.17
C GLY A 231 -12.93 -31.57 -15.18
N GLY A 232 -11.67 -31.85 -14.86
CA GLY A 232 -10.56 -30.90 -14.99
C GLY A 232 -10.56 -29.76 -13.97
N ALA A 233 -9.98 -28.62 -14.35
CA ALA A 233 -9.69 -27.50 -13.47
C ALA A 233 -10.95 -26.90 -12.80
N ALA A 234 -12.03 -26.73 -13.58
CA ALA A 234 -13.29 -26.19 -13.08
C ALA A 234 -13.90 -27.06 -11.97
N GLY A 235 -13.86 -28.40 -12.11
CA GLY A 235 -14.34 -29.31 -11.07
C GLY A 235 -13.59 -29.18 -9.75
N THR A 236 -12.26 -29.10 -9.83
CA THR A 236 -11.40 -28.90 -8.67
C THR A 236 -11.73 -27.60 -7.94
N ALA A 237 -11.89 -26.50 -8.70
CA ALA A 237 -12.23 -25.20 -8.14
C ALA A 237 -13.62 -25.20 -7.46
N VAL A 238 -14.63 -25.74 -8.13
CA VAL A 238 -16.00 -25.82 -7.58
C VAL A 238 -16.04 -26.70 -6.32
N LYS A 239 -15.40 -27.87 -6.35
CA LYS A 239 -15.30 -28.75 -5.18
C LYS A 239 -14.66 -28.03 -4.00
N PHE A 240 -13.59 -27.28 -4.24
CA PHE A 240 -12.93 -26.49 -3.21
C PHE A 240 -13.87 -25.42 -2.65
N ALA A 241 -14.48 -24.58 -3.49
CA ALA A 241 -15.36 -23.49 -3.05
C ALA A 241 -16.54 -24.02 -2.22
N CYS A 242 -17.18 -25.09 -2.68
CA CYS A 242 -18.26 -25.77 -1.97
C CYS A 242 -17.84 -26.32 -0.59
N ALA A 243 -16.58 -26.73 -0.42
CA ALA A 243 -16.06 -27.18 0.87
C ALA A 243 -15.77 -26.03 1.84
N GLN A 244 -15.76 -24.77 1.38
CA GLN A 244 -15.51 -23.61 2.23
C GLN A 244 -16.79 -23.00 2.82
N ILE A 245 -17.98 -23.38 2.34
CA ILE A 245 -19.25 -22.91 2.90
C ILE A 245 -19.31 -23.18 4.41
N GLY A 246 -19.64 -22.15 5.19
CA GLY A 246 -19.60 -22.16 6.66
C GLY A 246 -18.39 -21.46 7.26
N LYS A 247 -17.30 -21.28 6.50
CA LYS A 247 -16.12 -20.55 7.01
C LYS A 247 -16.39 -19.05 7.14
N PRO A 248 -15.79 -18.37 8.13
CA PRO A 248 -16.02 -16.94 8.35
C PRO A 248 -15.51 -16.08 7.19
N TYR A 249 -16.21 -14.99 6.91
CA TYR A 249 -15.70 -13.90 6.10
C TYR A 249 -14.66 -13.09 6.89
N VAL A 250 -13.51 -12.84 6.27
CA VAL A 250 -12.51 -11.85 6.75
C VAL A 250 -11.99 -11.10 5.54
N TRP A 251 -12.12 -9.77 5.55
CA TRP A 251 -11.65 -8.93 4.43
C TRP A 251 -10.14 -9.08 4.23
N GLY A 252 -9.70 -9.23 2.98
CA GLY A 252 -8.30 -9.48 2.65
C GLY A 252 -7.81 -10.89 2.96
N ALA A 253 -8.68 -11.85 3.30
CA ALA A 253 -8.29 -13.23 3.58
C ALA A 253 -8.37 -14.15 2.34
N GLU A 254 -7.37 -15.02 2.21
CA GLU A 254 -7.21 -15.98 1.10
C GLU A 254 -7.21 -17.45 1.59
N GLY A 255 -7.61 -17.70 2.85
CA GLY A 255 -7.62 -19.01 3.48
C GLY A 255 -6.44 -19.32 4.40
N PRO A 256 -6.38 -20.54 4.96
CA PRO A 256 -7.39 -21.60 4.83
C PRO A 256 -8.58 -21.43 5.78
N ASN A 257 -8.50 -20.55 6.78
CA ASN A 257 -9.48 -20.47 7.87
C ASN A 257 -10.64 -19.50 7.59
N SER A 258 -10.43 -18.53 6.72
CA SER A 258 -11.39 -17.49 6.36
C SER A 258 -11.12 -16.99 4.94
N TYR A 259 -12.11 -16.37 4.31
CA TYR A 259 -11.99 -15.85 2.95
C TYR A 259 -12.76 -14.53 2.79
N ASP A 260 -12.32 -13.67 1.88
CA ASP A 260 -13.19 -12.66 1.26
C ASP A 260 -13.67 -13.12 -0.13
N CYS A 261 -14.40 -12.26 -0.84
CA CYS A 261 -15.04 -12.61 -2.11
C CYS A 261 -14.02 -13.07 -3.16
N SER A 262 -13.05 -12.21 -3.49
CA SER A 262 -12.03 -12.49 -4.49
C SER A 262 -10.97 -13.48 -4.00
N GLY A 263 -10.66 -13.52 -2.70
CA GLY A 263 -9.74 -14.47 -2.07
C GLY A 263 -10.26 -15.91 -2.08
N LEU A 264 -11.58 -16.12 -1.93
CA LEU A 264 -12.18 -17.44 -2.11
C LEU A 264 -12.00 -17.95 -3.55
N MET A 265 -12.18 -17.07 -4.55
CA MET A 265 -12.02 -17.42 -5.97
C MET A 265 -10.56 -17.75 -6.28
N LEU A 266 -9.65 -16.92 -5.78
CA LEU A 266 -8.20 -17.14 -5.88
C LEU A 266 -7.81 -18.51 -5.32
N ALA A 267 -8.22 -18.80 -4.08
CA ALA A 267 -7.88 -20.06 -3.44
C ALA A 267 -8.47 -21.29 -4.17
N ALA A 268 -9.71 -21.19 -4.65
CA ALA A 268 -10.37 -22.25 -5.39
C ALA A 268 -9.65 -22.59 -6.70
N TRP A 269 -9.34 -21.58 -7.51
CA TRP A 269 -8.68 -21.77 -8.79
C TRP A 269 -7.18 -22.08 -8.65
N ALA A 270 -6.53 -21.62 -7.59
CA ALA A 270 -5.16 -22.02 -7.27
C ALA A 270 -5.04 -23.53 -7.03
N LYS A 271 -6.06 -24.18 -6.43
CA LYS A 271 -6.09 -25.65 -6.31
C LYS A 271 -6.18 -26.37 -7.66
N ALA A 272 -6.67 -25.67 -8.68
CA ALA A 272 -6.75 -26.14 -10.05
C ALA A 272 -5.54 -25.71 -10.92
N GLY A 273 -4.53 -25.07 -10.32
CA GLY A 273 -3.33 -24.60 -11.03
C GLY A 273 -3.52 -23.27 -11.78
N VAL A 274 -4.64 -22.56 -11.59
CA VAL A 274 -4.92 -21.27 -12.23
C VAL A 274 -4.71 -20.14 -11.24
N SER A 275 -3.79 -19.22 -11.55
CA SER A 275 -3.54 -18.04 -10.73
C SER A 275 -4.54 -16.95 -11.03
N LEU A 276 -5.16 -16.40 -9.99
CA LEU A 276 -6.04 -15.24 -10.07
C LEU A 276 -5.53 -14.11 -9.16
N PRO A 277 -5.68 -12.84 -9.54
CA PRO A 277 -5.35 -11.71 -8.66
C PRO A 277 -6.33 -11.64 -7.48
N HIS A 278 -5.89 -11.12 -6.33
CA HIS A 278 -6.75 -10.87 -5.17
C HIS A 278 -7.50 -9.54 -5.27
N ASN A 279 -8.31 -9.41 -6.32
CA ASN A 279 -9.18 -8.25 -6.57
C ASN A 279 -10.25 -8.64 -7.59
N ALA A 280 -11.54 -8.41 -7.30
CA ALA A 280 -12.65 -8.85 -8.14
C ALA A 280 -12.59 -8.23 -9.56
N ALA A 281 -12.33 -6.92 -9.65
CA ALA A 281 -12.20 -6.24 -10.93
C ALA A 281 -10.98 -6.72 -11.74
N ALA A 282 -9.87 -7.08 -11.08
CA ALA A 282 -8.71 -7.65 -11.76
C ALA A 282 -8.97 -9.07 -12.24
N GLN A 283 -9.73 -9.86 -11.47
CA GLN A 283 -10.16 -11.20 -11.88
C GLN A 283 -10.98 -11.13 -13.15
N SER A 284 -11.95 -10.21 -13.26
CA SER A 284 -12.78 -10.09 -14.46
C SER A 284 -11.97 -9.76 -15.72
N ARG A 285 -10.86 -9.02 -15.59
CA ARG A 285 -9.97 -8.68 -16.70
C ARG A 285 -9.08 -9.83 -17.18
N VAL A 286 -8.83 -10.84 -16.34
CA VAL A 286 -7.99 -12.00 -16.69
C VAL A 286 -8.80 -13.24 -17.02
N THR A 287 -10.13 -13.16 -16.96
CA THR A 287 -11.03 -14.24 -17.36
C THR A 287 -11.57 -14.06 -18.78
N LYS A 288 -11.88 -15.16 -19.47
CA LYS A 288 -12.62 -15.11 -20.72
C LYS A 288 -14.08 -14.73 -20.46
N ASN A 289 -14.61 -13.72 -21.16
CA ASN A 289 -16.02 -13.36 -21.05
C ASN A 289 -16.94 -14.53 -21.45
N VAL A 290 -18.02 -14.72 -20.68
CA VAL A 290 -19.03 -15.76 -20.88
C VAL A 290 -20.41 -15.12 -20.98
N SER A 291 -21.27 -15.64 -21.87
CA SER A 291 -22.67 -15.22 -21.93
C SER A 291 -23.48 -15.90 -20.81
N ARG A 292 -24.60 -15.32 -20.39
CA ARG A 292 -25.45 -15.94 -19.35
C ARG A 292 -25.89 -17.36 -19.73
N GLY A 293 -26.18 -17.61 -21.00
CA GLY A 293 -26.60 -18.94 -21.50
C GLY A 293 -25.49 -19.97 -21.50
N ASP A 294 -24.23 -19.54 -21.49
CA ASP A 294 -23.04 -20.40 -21.51
C ASP A 294 -22.43 -20.64 -20.13
N LEU A 295 -23.09 -20.19 -19.06
CA LEU A 295 -22.63 -20.36 -17.68
C LEU A 295 -22.50 -21.83 -17.30
N ARG A 296 -21.33 -22.19 -16.79
CA ARG A 296 -20.97 -23.54 -16.33
C ARG A 296 -20.40 -23.48 -14.92
N PRO A 297 -20.58 -24.54 -14.10
CA PRO A 297 -19.95 -24.58 -12.78
C PRO A 297 -18.44 -24.31 -12.87
N GLY A 298 -17.97 -23.34 -12.09
CA GLY A 298 -16.59 -22.84 -12.08
C GLY A 298 -16.48 -21.42 -12.64
N ASP A 299 -17.39 -21.00 -13.51
CA ASP A 299 -17.42 -19.62 -14.00
C ASP A 299 -17.64 -18.64 -12.84
N LEU A 300 -17.01 -17.48 -12.94
CA LEU A 300 -17.11 -16.39 -11.99
C LEU A 300 -18.24 -15.45 -12.39
N VAL A 301 -19.02 -15.02 -11.40
CA VAL A 301 -20.08 -14.02 -11.55
C VAL A 301 -19.61 -12.75 -10.85
N PHE A 302 -19.49 -11.68 -11.62
CA PHE A 302 -19.05 -10.37 -11.17
C PHE A 302 -20.26 -9.47 -10.96
N TYR A 303 -20.32 -8.82 -9.80
CA TYR A 303 -21.46 -8.01 -9.37
C TYR A 303 -21.09 -6.53 -9.28
N TYR A 304 -22.09 -5.68 -9.49
CA TYR A 304 -22.04 -4.21 -9.42
C TYR A 304 -21.19 -3.53 -10.52
N SER A 305 -21.51 -2.29 -10.84
CA SER A 305 -20.91 -1.56 -11.97
C SER A 305 -19.40 -1.35 -11.84
N ASP A 306 -18.88 -1.25 -10.61
CA ASP A 306 -17.47 -1.10 -10.28
C ASP A 306 -16.76 -2.42 -9.94
N ILE A 307 -17.48 -3.55 -10.01
CA ILE A 307 -16.96 -4.90 -9.80
C ILE A 307 -16.28 -5.06 -8.43
N HIS A 308 -17.01 -4.71 -7.37
CA HIS A 308 -16.49 -4.87 -6.00
C HIS A 308 -16.80 -6.25 -5.39
N HIS A 309 -17.67 -7.06 -6.01
CA HIS A 309 -18.02 -8.38 -5.51
C HIS A 309 -17.96 -9.48 -6.57
N VAL A 310 -17.53 -10.68 -6.18
CA VAL A 310 -17.43 -11.85 -7.05
C VAL A 310 -17.87 -13.12 -6.33
N GLY A 311 -18.48 -14.05 -7.07
CA GLY A 311 -18.77 -15.39 -6.59
C GLY A 311 -18.58 -16.45 -7.68
N MET A 312 -18.53 -17.72 -7.29
CA MET A 312 -18.39 -18.85 -8.22
C MET A 312 -19.76 -19.43 -8.54
N TYR A 313 -20.13 -19.47 -9.82
CA TYR A 313 -21.30 -20.21 -10.27
C TYR A 313 -21.08 -21.70 -10.04
N VAL A 314 -22.06 -22.36 -9.44
CA VAL A 314 -22.00 -23.81 -9.13
C VAL A 314 -23.14 -24.59 -9.77
N GLY A 315 -23.84 -24.01 -10.75
CA GLY A 315 -24.96 -24.65 -11.45
C GLY A 315 -26.33 -24.39 -10.80
N GLY A 316 -27.41 -24.70 -11.52
CA GLY A 316 -28.78 -24.60 -11.01
C GLY A 316 -29.21 -23.18 -10.60
N GLY A 317 -28.57 -22.15 -11.14
CA GLY A 317 -28.83 -20.75 -10.76
C GLY A 317 -28.22 -20.36 -9.40
N TRP A 318 -27.25 -21.10 -8.88
CA TRP A 318 -26.61 -20.85 -7.59
C TRP A 318 -25.15 -20.43 -7.70
N VAL A 319 -24.73 -19.59 -6.77
CA VAL A 319 -23.38 -19.06 -6.63
C VAL A 319 -22.88 -19.31 -5.21
N VAL A 320 -21.63 -19.76 -5.06
CA VAL A 320 -20.90 -19.79 -3.78
C VAL A 320 -20.09 -18.51 -3.64
N HIS A 321 -20.22 -17.81 -2.51
CA HIS A 321 -19.55 -16.54 -2.29
C HIS A 321 -19.29 -16.27 -0.81
N ALA A 322 -18.40 -15.31 -0.55
CA ALA A 322 -18.15 -14.73 0.76
C ALA A 322 -18.55 -13.26 0.70
N SER A 323 -19.75 -12.91 1.19
CA SER A 323 -20.34 -11.57 1.05
C SER A 323 -19.66 -10.53 1.93
N GLN A 324 -19.82 -10.68 3.24
CA GLN A 324 -19.49 -9.63 4.19
C GLN A 324 -19.20 -10.13 5.59
N ALA A 325 -18.54 -9.28 6.37
CA ALA A 325 -18.22 -9.56 7.77
C ALA A 325 -19.49 -9.89 8.58
N GLY A 326 -19.35 -10.90 9.46
CA GLY A 326 -20.49 -11.42 10.21
C GLY A 326 -21.40 -12.36 9.43
N GLN A 327 -21.10 -12.67 8.17
CA GLN A 327 -21.70 -13.79 7.43
C GLN A 327 -20.62 -14.79 7.02
N PRO A 328 -20.85 -16.10 7.17
CA PRO A 328 -19.94 -17.10 6.64
C PRO A 328 -20.08 -17.20 5.11
N VAL A 329 -19.11 -17.86 4.48
CA VAL A 329 -19.21 -18.33 3.09
C VAL A 329 -20.51 -19.11 2.94
N LYS A 330 -21.32 -18.77 1.94
CA LYS A 330 -22.66 -19.32 1.74
C LYS A 330 -22.99 -19.43 0.26
N MET A 331 -24.18 -19.96 -0.04
CA MET A 331 -24.74 -19.88 -1.39
C MET A 331 -25.81 -18.80 -1.48
N LYS A 332 -25.88 -18.16 -2.65
CA LYS A 332 -26.98 -17.28 -3.04
C LYS A 332 -27.46 -17.60 -4.45
N LYS A 333 -28.64 -17.10 -4.82
CA LYS A 333 -29.09 -17.14 -6.21
C LYS A 333 -28.20 -16.24 -7.06
N VAL A 334 -27.96 -16.64 -8.29
CA VAL A 334 -27.12 -15.87 -9.22
C VAL A 334 -27.66 -14.44 -9.41
N ASP A 335 -28.98 -14.28 -9.46
CA ASP A 335 -29.69 -13.01 -9.65
C ASP A 335 -29.90 -12.21 -8.34
N ASP A 336 -29.39 -12.69 -7.21
CA ASP A 336 -29.47 -11.99 -5.92
C ASP A 336 -28.38 -10.89 -5.84
N GLY A 337 -28.57 -9.84 -6.64
CA GLY A 337 -27.71 -8.67 -6.74
C GLY A 337 -27.48 -8.22 -8.19
N PRO A 338 -27.11 -6.95 -8.43
CA PRO A 338 -26.85 -6.44 -9.78
C PRO A 338 -25.66 -7.15 -10.43
N ILE A 339 -25.88 -7.88 -11.52
CA ILE A 339 -24.82 -8.58 -12.24
C ILE A 339 -24.15 -7.61 -13.22
N HIS A 340 -22.82 -7.59 -13.23
CA HIS A 340 -22.02 -6.86 -14.21
C HIS A 340 -21.62 -7.76 -15.39
N SER A 341 -20.97 -8.89 -15.11
CA SER A 341 -20.46 -9.78 -16.15
C SER A 341 -20.19 -11.20 -15.63
N TYR A 342 -19.88 -12.11 -16.55
CA TYR A 342 -19.47 -13.48 -16.25
C TYR A 342 -18.11 -13.76 -16.88
N GLY A 343 -17.25 -14.47 -16.17
CA GLY A 343 -15.90 -14.79 -16.65
C GLY A 343 -15.50 -16.23 -16.36
N ARG A 344 -14.85 -16.89 -17.33
CA ARG A 344 -14.27 -18.23 -17.19
C ARG A 344 -12.76 -18.12 -16.98
N PRO A 345 -12.24 -18.57 -15.84
CA PRO A 345 -10.80 -18.73 -15.63
C PRO A 345 -10.23 -19.91 -16.43
N GLY A 346 -9.00 -19.74 -16.93
CA GLY A 346 -8.34 -20.71 -17.81
C GLY A 346 -8.95 -20.79 -19.19
#